data_AF-L8TR47-F1
#
_entry.id   AF-L8TR47-F1
#
_cell.length_a   1.000
_cell.length_b   1.000
_cell.length_c   1.000
_cell.angle_alpha   90.00
_cell.angle_beta   90.00
_cell.angle_gamma   90.00
#
_symmetry.space_group_name_H-M   'P 1'
#
loop_
_entity.id
_entity.type
_entity.pdbx_description
1 polymer ?
#
loop_
_entity_poly.entity_id
_entity_poly.type
_entity_poly.pdbx_seq_one_letter_code
_entity_poly.pdbx_strand_id
1 'polypeptide(L)'
;MSVLGEQLAHVLQELRLPSAERFARLNMQVESGAAFVAGALARLTVQLDTEIEAGDHALTLLRVLELQRDTEQLPLIFFGSGAHRLAR
;
A
#
# COMPACT_ATOMS: atom_id res chain seq x y z
N MET A 1 -6.46 -0.89 1.38
CA MET A 1 -5.13 -0.25 1.38
C MET A 1 -4.14 -1.17 2.10
N SER A 2 -2.96 -1.42 1.52
CA SER A 2 -1.91 -2.27 2.10
C SER A 2 -0.70 -1.44 2.50
N VAL A 3 -0.23 -1.59 3.74
CA VAL A 3 1.06 -1.07 4.20
C VAL A 3 2.12 -2.16 3.96
N LEU A 4 3.18 -1.83 3.24
CA LEU A 4 4.19 -2.82 2.83
C LEU A 4 5.24 -3.03 3.93
N GLY A 5 5.59 -4.30 4.18
CA GLY A 5 6.74 -4.67 5.02
C GLY A 5 8.06 -4.63 4.22
N GLU A 6 9.19 -4.58 4.92
CA GLU A 6 10.53 -4.44 4.32
C GLU A 6 10.88 -5.52 3.28
N GLN A 7 10.28 -6.71 3.40
CA GLN A 7 10.43 -7.83 2.47
C GLN A 7 9.67 -7.63 1.14
N LEU A 8 8.75 -6.67 1.08
CA LEU A 8 7.87 -6.41 -0.08
C LEU A 8 8.39 -5.29 -0.99
N ALA A 9 9.68 -4.95 -0.95
CA ALA A 9 10.26 -3.90 -1.78
C ALA A 9 10.02 -4.11 -3.29
N HIS A 10 9.95 -5.37 -3.76
CA HIS A 10 9.67 -5.71 -5.16
C HIS A 10 8.30 -5.18 -5.64
N VAL A 11 7.33 -5.05 -4.73
CA VAL A 11 5.98 -4.55 -5.04
C VAL A 11 6.02 -3.13 -5.59
N LEU A 12 6.99 -2.30 -5.16
CA LEU A 12 7.14 -0.94 -5.68
C LEU A 12 7.45 -0.90 -7.17
N GLN A 13 8.22 -1.87 -7.70
CA GLN A 13 8.56 -1.92 -9.11
C GLN A 13 7.35 -2.33 -9.95
N GLU A 14 6.61 -3.33 -9.47
CA GLU A 14 5.41 -3.84 -10.14
C GLU A 14 4.31 -2.78 -10.20
N LEU A 15 4.00 -2.11 -9.07
CA LEU A 15 2.92 -1.12 -9.01
C LEU A 15 3.16 0.15 -9.84
N ARG A 16 4.40 0.38 -10.29
CA ARG A 16 4.77 1.50 -11.18
C ARG A 16 4.51 1.20 -12.66
N LEU A 17 4.24 -0.05 -13.02
CA LEU A 17 3.95 -0.44 -14.39
C LEU A 17 2.58 0.09 -14.86
N PRO A 18 2.31 0.08 -16.18
CA PRO A 18 0.98 0.38 -16.72
C PRO A 18 -0.14 -0.40 -16.02
N SER A 19 -1.35 0.16 -15.99
CA SER A 19 -2.50 -0.44 -15.26
C SER A 19 -2.80 -1.88 -15.66
N ALA A 20 -2.62 -2.22 -16.93
CA ALA A 20 -2.82 -3.57 -17.45
C ALA A 20 -1.80 -4.60 -16.92
N GLU A 21 -0.65 -4.16 -16.42
CA GLU A 21 0.49 -5.03 -16.09
C GLU A 21 0.80 -5.05 -14.59
N ARG A 22 0.53 -3.96 -13.87
CA ARG A 22 1.06 -3.71 -12.53
C ARG A 22 0.66 -4.71 -11.43
N PHE A 23 -0.35 -5.54 -11.69
CA PHE A 23 -0.80 -6.59 -10.77
C PHE A 23 -0.45 -8.00 -11.25
N ALA A 24 0.06 -8.17 -12.48
CA ALA A 24 0.23 -9.48 -13.11
C ALA A 24 1.23 -10.39 -12.37
N ARG A 25 2.19 -9.79 -11.66
CA ARG A 25 3.22 -10.50 -10.89
C ARG A 25 3.07 -10.36 -9.38
N LEU A 26 1.96 -9.80 -8.91
CA LEU A 26 1.69 -9.60 -7.50
C LEU A 26 0.66 -10.62 -7.00
N ASN A 27 0.94 -11.21 -5.83
CA ASN A 27 -0.07 -11.99 -5.13
C ASN A 27 -1.05 -11.03 -4.44
N MET A 28 -2.26 -10.95 -4.98
CA MET A 28 -3.32 -10.06 -4.51
C MET A 28 -4.44 -10.86 -3.86
N GLN A 29 -4.93 -10.39 -2.72
CA GLN A 29 -6.11 -10.90 -2.03
C GLN A 29 -7.25 -9.91 -2.20
N VAL A 30 -8.41 -10.40 -2.63
CA VAL A 30 -9.61 -9.58 -2.78
C VAL A 30 -10.59 -9.94 -1.67
N GLU A 31 -11.04 -8.93 -0.94
CA GLU A 31 -11.97 -9.06 0.17
C GLU A 31 -12.98 -7.90 0.09
N SER A 32 -14.27 -8.22 0.03
CA SER A 32 -15.36 -7.24 -0.02
C SER A 32 -15.18 -6.16 -1.12
N GLY A 33 -14.65 -6.56 -2.28
CA GLY A 33 -14.39 -5.66 -3.41
C GLY A 33 -13.11 -4.81 -3.31
N ALA A 34 -12.36 -4.90 -2.21
CA ALA A 34 -11.06 -4.27 -2.05
C ALA A 34 -9.92 -5.26 -2.31
N ALA A 35 -8.87 -4.83 -3.02
CA ALA A 35 -7.67 -5.62 -3.25
C ALA A 35 -6.54 -5.24 -2.30
N PHE A 36 -5.84 -6.25 -1.78
CA PHE A 36 -4.73 -6.12 -0.84
C PHE A 36 -3.53 -6.94 -1.33
N VAL A 37 -2.32 -6.44 -1.10
CA VAL A 37 -1.10 -7.21 -1.33
C VAL A 37 -1.00 -8.31 -0.26
N ALA A 38 -0.85 -9.56 -0.68
CA ALA A 38 -0.70 -10.67 0.25
C ALA A 38 0.59 -10.50 1.09
N GLY A 39 0.50 -10.78 2.39
CA GLY A 39 1.63 -10.64 3.30
C GLY A 39 2.04 -9.20 3.63
N ALA A 40 1.21 -8.21 3.27
CA ALA A 40 1.38 -6.82 3.70
C ALA A 40 1.48 -6.72 5.24
N LEU A 41 2.29 -5.78 5.72
CA LEU A 41 2.47 -5.50 7.16
C LEU A 41 1.14 -5.12 7.80
N ALA A 42 0.34 -4.31 7.11
CA ALA A 42 -1.01 -3.99 7.55
C ALA A 42 -1.98 -3.86 6.38
N ARG A 43 -3.26 -4.10 6.67
CA ARG A 43 -4.40 -3.91 5.78
C ARG A 43 -5.38 -2.94 6.43
N LEU A 44 -5.78 -1.91 5.68
CA LEU A 44 -6.83 -0.98 6.07
C LEU A 44 -7.97 -1.08 5.06
N THR A 45 -9.15 -1.45 5.55
CA THR A 45 -10.40 -1.28 4.81
C THR A 45 -10.88 0.13 5.05
N VAL A 46 -11.08 0.88 3.97
CA VAL A 46 -11.34 2.32 4.02
C VAL A 46 -12.45 2.70 3.06
N GLN A 47 -13.13 3.79 3.36
CA GLN A 47 -14.09 4.43 2.48
C GLN A 47 -13.65 5.87 2.21
N LEU A 48 -13.92 6.38 1.01
CA LEU A 48 -13.74 7.79 0.69
C LEU A 48 -14.66 8.66 1.58
N ASP A 49 -14.05 9.60 2.31
CA ASP A 49 -14.78 10.59 3.10
C ASP A 49 -14.91 11.89 2.31
N THR A 50 -13.79 12.43 1.79
CA THR A 50 -13.80 13.59 0.90
C THR A 50 -12.52 13.68 0.06
N GLU A 51 -12.55 14.52 -0.98
CA GLU A 51 -11.37 14.90 -1.77
C GLU A 51 -11.20 16.42 -1.73
N ILE A 52 -9.97 16.87 -1.54
CA ILE A 52 -9.61 18.28 -1.45
C ILE A 52 -8.65 18.60 -2.59
N GLU A 53 -8.98 19.60 -3.41
CA GLU A 53 -8.08 20.08 -4.48
C GLU A 53 -6.80 20.66 -3.88
N ALA A 54 -5.64 20.23 -4.39
CA ALA A 54 -4.32 20.61 -3.90
C ALA A 54 -3.33 20.80 -5.06
N GLY A 55 -3.63 21.74 -5.95
CA GLY A 55 -2.81 22.06 -7.13
C GLY A 55 -2.94 21.00 -8.22
N ASP A 56 -1.83 20.36 -8.59
CA ASP A 56 -1.79 19.26 -9.55
C ASP A 56 -2.12 17.89 -8.92
N HIS A 57 -2.47 17.86 -7.64
CA HIS A 57 -2.88 16.68 -6.90
C HIS A 57 -4.23 16.89 -6.19
N ALA A 58 -4.86 15.78 -5.81
CA ALA A 58 -5.98 15.77 -4.87
C ALA A 58 -5.54 15.11 -3.56
N LEU A 59 -5.93 15.69 -2.43
CA LEU A 59 -5.80 15.05 -1.12
C LEU A 59 -7.07 14.23 -0.86
N THR A 60 -6.92 12.91 -0.78
CA THR A 60 -8.02 11.99 -0.50
C THR A 60 -8.11 11.70 1.01
N LEU A 61 -9.18 12.17 1.66
CA LEU A 61 -9.46 11.82 3.05
C LEU A 61 -10.24 10.51 3.10
N LEU A 62 -9.74 9.56 3.88
CA LEU A 62 -10.26 8.20 3.96
C LEU A 62 -10.73 7.90 5.40
N ARG A 63 -11.93 7.39 5.53
CA ARG A 63 -12.46 6.83 6.79
C ARG A 63 -12.01 5.39 6.93
N VAL A 64 -11.32 5.06 8.03
CA VAL A 64 -10.93 3.68 8.34
C VAL A 64 -12.12 2.93 8.92
N LEU A 65 -12.48 1.82 8.28
CA LEU A 65 -13.55 0.93 8.71
C LEU A 65 -12.99 -0.29 9.46
N GLU A 66 -11.83 -0.77 9.04
CA GLU A 66 -11.15 -1.91 9.65
C GLU A 66 -9.63 -1.76 9.50
N LEU A 67 -8.89 -2.26 10.50
CA LEU A 67 -7.44 -2.34 10.50
C LEU A 67 -7.02 -3.74 10.97
N GLN A 68 -6.15 -4.37 10.20
CA GLN A 68 -5.41 -5.56 10.60
C GLN A 68 -3.93 -5.31 10.41
N ARG A 69 -3.08 -5.77 11.33
CA ARG A 69 -1.62 -5.62 11.24
C ARG A 69 -0.90 -6.83 11.79
N ASP A 70 0.24 -7.14 11.18
CA ASP A 70 1.25 -8.02 11.75
C ASP A 70 2.26 -7.18 12.54
N THR A 71 2.36 -7.43 13.86
CA THR A 71 3.23 -6.67 14.76
C THR A 71 4.68 -7.13 14.75
N GLU A 72 4.98 -8.27 14.13
CA GLU A 72 6.32 -8.83 14.07
C GLU A 72 7.10 -8.35 12.83
N GLN A 73 6.43 -7.67 11.89
CA GLN A 73 7.02 -7.15 10.67
C GLN A 73 7.51 -5.71 10.82
N LEU A 74 8.63 -5.40 10.16
CA LEU A 74 9.16 -4.05 10.01
C LEU A 74 8.68 -3.41 8.69
N PRO A 75 8.44 -2.09 8.66
CA PRO A 75 7.93 -1.42 7.47
C PRO A 75 8.99 -1.27 6.38
N LEU A 76 8.53 -1.26 5.14
CA LEU A 76 9.30 -0.75 4.01
C LEU A 76 9.38 0.78 4.11
N ILE A 77 10.60 1.32 4.01
CA ILE A 77 10.81 2.77 4.00
C ILE A 77 11.16 3.22 2.57
N PHE A 78 10.46 4.22 2.06
CA PHE A 78 10.84 4.89 0.81
C PHE A 78 11.48 6.25 1.14
N PHE A 79 12.77 6.39 0.85
CA PHE A 79 13.55 7.59 1.15
C PHE A 79 14.63 7.78 0.08
N GLY A 80 14.95 9.02 -0.29
CA GLY A 80 15.99 9.28 -1.29
C GLY A 80 15.76 8.59 -2.64
N SER A 81 14.49 8.43 -3.05
CA SER A 81 14.08 7.67 -4.24
C SER A 81 14.42 6.17 -4.22
N GLY A 82 14.70 5.61 -3.04
CA GLY A 82 15.07 4.21 -2.84
C GLY A 82 14.23 3.50 -1.77
N ALA A 83 14.29 2.17 -1.80
CA ALA A 83 13.71 1.30 -0.78
C ALA A 83 14.74 0.99 0.31
N HIS A 84 14.34 1.16 1.56
CA HIS A 84 15.19 1.05 2.74
C HIS A 84 14.51 0.26 3.86
N ARG A 85 15.31 -0.10 4.87
CA ARG A 85 14.88 -0.71 6.13
C ARG A 85 15.18 0.23 7.28
N LEU A 86 14.50 0.05 8.40
CA LEU A 86 14.84 0.76 9.64
C LEU A 86 16.24 0.33 10.12
N ALA A 87 17.00 1.29 10.68
CA ALA A 87 18.21 0.98 11.41
C ALA A 87 17.85 0.21 12.69
N ARG A 88 18.65 -0.80 13.02
CA ARG A 88 18.52 -1.59 14.25
C ARG A 88 19.46 -1.06 15.32
#